data_AF-A0A550CRM7-F1
#
_entry.id   AF-A0A550CRM7-F1
#
_cell.length_a   1.000
_cell.length_b   1.000
_cell.length_c   1.000
_cell.angle_alpha   90.00
_cell.angle_beta   90.00
_cell.angle_gamma   90.00
#
_symmetry.space_group_name_H-M   'P 1'
#
loop_
_entity.id
_entity.type
_entity.pdbx_description
1 polymer ?
#
loop_
_entity_poly.entity_id
_entity_poly.type
_entity_poly.pdbx_seq_one_letter_code
_entity_poly.pdbx_strand_id
1 'polypeptide(L)'
;MPPPPLRVPCCPRPPVLNNCNDLSIFKSPSNYHTVSFSPFATLAQIAQFFRINLSPLPAYSFYQDVTKPCLCILQQPSPQICGARIADHFINDTLFSHVDLGQVACLWHGCDFMVPHQMVEHTDLARMLLTQHILIDHFKAIPVCPLCRCDMRQPPPLPRIQGHTYTVKEHIGSGWCIGLARIALAQGLPVMVPQ
;
A
#
# COMPACT_ATOMS: atom_id res chain seq x y z
N MET A 1 35.87 4.31 47.55
CA MET A 1 34.61 5.01 47.18
C MET A 1 34.03 4.30 45.97
N PRO A 2 32.75 3.89 45.99
CA PRO A 2 32.11 3.32 44.81
C PRO A 2 31.95 4.40 43.71
N PRO A 3 32.05 4.03 42.42
CA PRO A 3 31.88 4.98 41.33
C PRO A 3 30.44 5.54 41.34
N PRO A 4 30.25 6.82 40.96
CA PRO A 4 28.93 7.40 40.86
C PRO A 4 28.08 6.61 39.85
N PRO A 5 26.78 6.39 40.12
CA PRO A 5 25.91 5.70 39.20
C PRO A 5 25.90 6.46 37.86
N LEU A 6 26.15 5.72 36.78
CA LEU A 6 26.02 6.24 35.42
C LEU A 6 24.57 6.70 35.25
N ARG A 7 24.37 8.01 35.11
CA ARG A 7 23.08 8.58 34.73
C ARG A 7 22.78 8.07 33.33
N VAL A 8 21.95 7.02 33.24
CA VAL A 8 21.35 6.62 31.98
C VAL A 8 20.57 7.85 31.50
N PRO A 9 20.91 8.44 30.34
CA PRO A 9 20.17 9.57 29.82
C PRO A 9 18.71 9.15 29.74
N CYS A 10 17.82 9.86 30.43
CA CYS A 10 16.38 9.66 30.30
C CYS A 10 16.06 9.58 28.81
N CYS A 11 15.49 8.47 28.35
CA CYS A 11 15.16 8.30 26.94
C CYS A 11 14.43 9.55 26.45
N PRO A 12 14.97 10.27 25.45
CA PRO A 12 14.30 11.46 24.94
C PRO A 12 12.89 11.05 24.52
N ARG A 13 11.91 11.88 24.89
CA ARG A 13 10.51 11.66 24.49
C ARG A 13 10.46 11.42 22.98
N PRO A 14 9.71 10.42 22.48
CA PRO A 14 9.63 10.15 21.06
C PRO A 14 9.23 11.41 20.28
N PRO A 15 9.87 11.70 19.14
CA PRO A 15 9.52 12.85 18.33
C PRO A 15 8.09 12.70 17.78
N VAL A 16 7.39 13.82 17.64
CA VAL A 16 6.07 13.85 17.00
C VAL A 16 6.28 13.92 15.48
N LEU A 17 5.75 12.93 14.76
CA LEU A 17 5.84 12.86 13.30
C LEU A 17 4.49 13.27 12.71
N ASN A 18 4.46 14.34 11.92
CA ASN A 18 3.28 14.86 11.22
C ASN A 18 3.36 14.69 9.70
N ASN A 19 4.57 14.79 9.14
CA ASN A 19 4.82 14.69 7.72
C ASN A 19 6.13 13.92 7.43
N CYS A 20 6.40 13.61 6.15
CA CYS A 20 7.57 12.81 5.79
C CYS A 20 8.90 13.50 6.10
N ASN A 21 8.99 14.84 6.07
CA ASN A 21 10.22 15.55 6.37
C ASN A 21 10.66 15.38 7.82
N ASP A 22 9.73 15.12 8.73
CA ASP A 22 10.02 14.86 10.15
C ASP A 22 10.85 13.58 10.32
N LEU A 23 10.87 12.68 9.33
CA LEU A 23 11.69 11.46 9.35
C LEU A 23 13.18 11.75 9.10
N SER A 24 13.53 12.93 8.58
CA SER A 24 14.92 13.29 8.29
C SER A 24 15.85 13.23 9.51
N ILE A 25 15.31 13.42 10.72
CA ILE A 25 16.05 13.29 11.98
C ILE A 25 16.63 11.88 12.20
N PHE A 26 16.04 10.86 11.57
CA PHE A 26 16.49 9.46 11.64
C PHE A 26 17.59 9.12 10.62
N LYS A 27 18.00 10.07 9.77
CA LYS A 27 19.20 9.90 8.94
C LYS A 27 20.50 9.90 9.76
N SER A 28 20.48 10.52 10.93
CA SER A 28 21.62 10.61 11.84
C SER A 28 21.38 9.73 13.07
N PRO A 29 22.06 8.56 13.19
CA PRO A 29 21.82 7.61 14.29
C PRO A 29 22.27 8.11 15.67
N SER A 30 22.94 9.27 15.75
CA SER A 30 23.41 9.84 17.02
C SER A 30 22.28 10.24 17.97
N ASN A 31 21.08 10.49 17.45
CA ASN A 31 19.98 11.06 18.23
C ASN A 31 18.86 10.05 18.54
N TYR A 32 18.74 9.00 17.73
CA TYR A 32 17.66 8.00 17.82
C TYR A 32 18.15 6.63 17.36
N HIS A 33 17.62 5.57 17.97
CA HIS A 33 17.86 4.21 17.51
C HIS A 33 17.22 3.99 16.14
N THR A 34 18.02 3.54 15.19
CA THR A 34 17.59 3.30 13.81
C THR A 34 18.03 1.93 13.31
N VAL A 35 17.37 1.43 12.27
CA VAL A 35 17.67 0.15 11.62
C VAL A 35 17.67 0.33 10.11
N SER A 36 18.56 -0.38 9.41
CA SER A 36 18.57 -0.47 7.95
C SER A 36 18.23 -1.88 7.53
N PHE A 37 17.46 -2.03 6.46
CA PHE A 37 17.18 -3.33 5.85
C PHE A 37 17.98 -3.49 4.57
N SER A 38 18.27 -4.75 4.22
CA SER A 38 18.81 -5.09 2.90
C SER A 38 17.85 -4.60 1.80
N PRO A 39 18.33 -4.11 0.65
CA PRO A 39 17.49 -3.81 -0.52
C PRO A 39 16.65 -5.00 -0.99
N PHE A 40 17.06 -6.22 -0.64
CA PHE A 40 16.37 -7.47 -0.97
C PHE A 40 15.35 -7.91 0.09
N ALA A 41 15.22 -7.18 1.20
CA ALA A 41 14.28 -7.52 2.26
C ALA A 41 12.84 -7.58 1.73
N THR A 42 12.12 -8.62 2.12
CA THR A 42 10.71 -8.79 1.74
C THR A 42 9.80 -7.99 2.68
N LEU A 43 8.59 -7.67 2.21
CA LEU A 43 7.57 -7.06 3.07
C LEU A 43 7.28 -7.92 4.31
N ALA A 44 7.31 -9.25 4.17
CA ALA A 44 7.09 -10.17 5.30
C ALA A 44 8.19 -10.05 6.36
N GLN A 45 9.46 -9.92 5.95
CA GLN A 45 10.58 -9.74 6.88
C GLN A 45 10.49 -8.41 7.63
N ILE A 46 10.16 -7.32 6.91
CA ILE A 46 9.96 -6.00 7.54
C ILE A 46 8.76 -6.04 8.50
N ALA A 47 7.65 -6.64 8.06
CA ALA A 47 6.45 -6.77 8.87
C ALA A 47 6.68 -7.58 10.15
N GLN A 48 7.42 -8.70 10.03
CA GLN A 48 7.80 -9.54 11.16
C GLN A 48 8.66 -8.78 12.17
N PHE A 49 9.64 -8.00 11.71
CA PHE A 49 10.50 -7.19 12.59
C PHE A 49 9.68 -6.19 13.41
N PHE A 50 8.75 -5.48 12.76
CA PHE A 50 7.87 -4.50 13.42
C PHE A 50 6.62 -5.12 14.06
N ARG A 51 6.49 -6.45 14.03
CA ARG A 51 5.34 -7.20 14.56
C ARG A 51 3.99 -6.67 14.05
N ILE A 52 3.94 -6.32 12.77
CA ILE A 52 2.73 -5.83 12.11
C ILE A 52 2.18 -6.85 11.13
N ASN A 53 0.87 -6.83 10.94
CA ASN A 53 0.22 -7.60 9.89
C ASN A 53 -0.05 -6.68 8.68
N LEU A 54 0.65 -6.92 7.57
CA LEU A 54 0.44 -6.23 6.30
C LEU A 54 -0.51 -6.97 5.34
N SER A 55 -1.15 -8.06 5.80
CA SER A 55 -1.97 -8.93 4.97
C SER A 55 -3.26 -8.31 4.42
N PRO A 56 -3.86 -7.22 4.96
CA PRO A 56 -4.89 -6.51 4.23
C PRO A 56 -4.23 -5.51 3.26
N LEU A 57 -3.73 -6.04 2.16
CA LEU A 57 -3.29 -5.28 0.99
C LEU A 57 -4.01 -5.83 -0.25
N PRO A 58 -4.52 -4.96 -1.13
CA PRO A 58 -4.26 -3.52 -1.21
C PRO A 58 -5.28 -2.64 -0.46
N ALA A 59 -4.82 -1.52 0.09
CA ALA A 59 -5.68 -0.48 0.65
C ALA A 59 -5.91 0.62 -0.41
N TYR A 60 -7.14 1.11 -0.53
CA TYR A 60 -7.54 2.12 -1.51
C TYR A 60 -8.21 3.32 -0.84
N SER A 61 -8.06 4.49 -1.45
CA SER A 61 -8.83 5.71 -1.14
C SER A 61 -9.61 6.14 -2.38
N PHE A 62 -10.78 6.74 -2.17
CA PHE A 62 -11.69 7.16 -3.25
C PHE A 62 -11.98 8.64 -3.07
N TYR A 63 -11.53 9.47 -4.02
CA TYR A 63 -11.73 10.92 -4.00
C TYR A 63 -12.64 11.42 -5.12
N GLN A 64 -13.04 10.53 -6.04
CA GLN A 64 -13.81 10.89 -7.23
C GLN A 64 -15.26 10.44 -7.13
N ASP A 65 -16.04 10.91 -8.11
CA ASP A 65 -17.47 10.70 -8.28
C ASP A 65 -17.84 9.21 -8.39
N VAL A 66 -17.94 8.54 -7.23
CA VAL A 66 -18.43 7.16 -7.07
C VAL A 66 -19.93 7.02 -7.37
N THR A 67 -20.59 8.11 -7.80
CA THR A 67 -22.01 8.07 -8.18
C THR A 67 -22.23 7.50 -9.58
N LYS A 68 -21.18 7.42 -10.40
CA LYS A 68 -21.24 6.87 -11.76
C LYS A 68 -21.64 5.39 -11.73
N PRO A 69 -22.36 4.92 -12.76
CA PRO A 69 -22.71 3.51 -12.89
C PRO A 69 -21.49 2.66 -13.25
N CYS A 70 -21.45 1.45 -12.72
CA CYS A 70 -20.52 0.39 -13.09
C CYS A 70 -20.87 -0.15 -14.48
N LEU A 71 -19.90 -0.14 -15.40
CA LEU A 71 -20.09 -0.60 -16.77
C LEU A 71 -19.49 -2.00 -17.03
N CYS A 72 -19.17 -2.75 -15.97
CA CYS A 72 -18.80 -4.17 -16.11
C CYS A 72 -19.94 -4.97 -16.72
N ILE A 73 -19.60 -5.82 -17.69
CA ILE A 73 -20.51 -6.79 -18.29
C ILE A 73 -20.47 -8.06 -17.43
N LEU A 74 -21.57 -8.36 -16.76
CA LEU A 74 -21.76 -9.59 -15.99
C LEU A 74 -22.08 -10.74 -16.97
N GLN A 75 -21.38 -11.87 -16.86
CA GLN A 75 -21.45 -12.93 -17.88
C GLN A 75 -22.69 -13.84 -17.79
N GLN A 76 -23.49 -13.78 -16.72
CA GLN A 76 -24.54 -14.79 -16.46
C GLN A 76 -25.85 -14.19 -15.91
N PRO A 77 -27.03 -14.71 -16.31
CA PRO A 77 -27.30 -15.71 -17.37
C PRO A 77 -27.29 -15.13 -18.79
N SER A 78 -27.16 -13.82 -18.95
CA SER A 78 -26.98 -13.12 -20.21
C SER A 78 -26.03 -11.94 -19.99
N PRO A 79 -25.19 -11.56 -20.97
CA PRO A 79 -24.34 -10.38 -20.86
C PRO A 79 -25.18 -9.15 -20.53
N GLN A 80 -25.05 -8.66 -19.30
CA GLN A 80 -25.76 -7.48 -18.83
C GLN A 80 -24.78 -6.53 -18.17
N ILE A 81 -24.95 -5.23 -18.44
CA ILE A 81 -24.18 -4.21 -17.74
C ILE A 81 -24.64 -4.19 -16.28
N CYS A 82 -23.71 -4.20 -15.34
CA CYS A 82 -24.02 -4.16 -13.91
C CYS A 82 -24.92 -2.98 -13.54
N GLY A 83 -24.57 -1.75 -13.98
CA GLY A 83 -25.39 -0.55 -13.81
C GLY A 83 -25.50 -0.01 -12.38
N ALA A 84 -25.11 -0.79 -11.37
CA ALA A 84 -25.05 -0.35 -9.97
C ALA A 84 -24.08 0.84 -9.82
N ARG A 85 -24.29 1.71 -8.82
CA ARG A 85 -23.36 2.82 -8.60
C ARG A 85 -22.06 2.25 -8.05
N ILE A 86 -20.94 2.83 -8.47
CA ILE A 86 -19.61 2.41 -8.01
C ILE A 86 -19.54 2.42 -6.47
N ALA A 87 -20.18 3.40 -5.81
CA ALA A 87 -20.29 3.48 -4.36
C ALA A 87 -20.88 2.21 -3.70
N ASP A 88 -21.88 1.60 -4.34
CA ASP A 88 -22.62 0.47 -3.78
C ASP A 88 -21.76 -0.80 -3.71
N HIS A 89 -20.75 -0.92 -4.59
CA HIS A 89 -19.82 -2.04 -4.56
C HIS A 89 -18.92 -2.04 -3.32
N PHE A 90 -18.60 -0.86 -2.78
CA PHE A 90 -17.79 -0.74 -1.57
C PHE A 90 -18.61 -0.99 -0.31
N ILE A 91 -19.85 -0.50 -0.28
CA ILE A 91 -20.75 -0.67 0.86
C ILE A 91 -21.08 -2.16 1.06
N ASN A 92 -21.29 -2.87 -0.05
CA ASN A 92 -21.73 -4.28 -0.03
C ASN A 92 -20.59 -5.29 -0.25
N ASP A 93 -19.34 -4.82 -0.36
CA ASP A 93 -18.15 -5.66 -0.67
C ASP A 93 -18.32 -6.55 -1.92
N THR A 94 -19.01 -6.03 -2.94
CA THR A 94 -19.28 -6.76 -4.20
C THR A 94 -18.27 -6.43 -5.29
N LEU A 95 -17.08 -5.96 -4.93
CA LEU A 95 -16.04 -5.64 -5.90
C LEU A 95 -15.54 -6.91 -6.62
N PHE A 96 -15.32 -7.97 -5.86
CA PHE A 96 -14.75 -9.21 -6.37
C PHE A 96 -15.71 -10.00 -7.26
N SER A 97 -17.00 -9.66 -7.30
CA SER A 97 -17.98 -10.34 -8.15
C SER A 97 -17.92 -9.94 -9.63
N HIS A 98 -17.02 -9.00 -10.00
CA HIS A 98 -16.84 -8.55 -11.38
C HIS A 98 -15.68 -9.24 -12.10
N VAL A 99 -14.97 -10.13 -11.42
CA VAL A 99 -13.83 -10.86 -11.97
C VAL A 99 -13.97 -12.34 -11.64
N ASP A 100 -14.26 -13.14 -12.67
CA ASP A 100 -14.39 -14.58 -12.54
C ASP A 100 -13.03 -15.29 -12.47
N LEU A 101 -13.03 -16.51 -11.92
CA LEU A 101 -11.84 -17.38 -11.94
C LEU A 101 -11.47 -17.73 -13.37
N GLY A 102 -10.20 -17.52 -13.74
CA GLY A 102 -9.70 -17.78 -15.09
C GLY A 102 -10.05 -16.69 -16.11
N GLN A 103 -10.70 -15.60 -15.70
CA GLN A 103 -10.88 -14.43 -16.55
C GLN A 103 -9.52 -13.81 -16.88
N VAL A 104 -9.31 -13.51 -18.16
CA VAL A 104 -8.04 -12.94 -18.67
C VAL A 104 -8.21 -11.55 -19.28
N ALA A 105 -9.44 -11.10 -19.49
CA ALA A 105 -9.75 -9.80 -20.07
C ALA A 105 -10.66 -8.99 -19.13
N CYS A 106 -10.53 -7.67 -19.16
CA CYS A 106 -11.47 -6.80 -18.46
C CYS A 106 -12.84 -6.86 -19.14
N LEU A 107 -13.92 -6.94 -18.35
CA LEU A 107 -15.29 -6.95 -18.87
C LEU A 107 -15.95 -5.57 -18.82
N TRP A 108 -15.18 -4.51 -18.52
CA TRP A 108 -15.70 -3.15 -18.58
C TRP A 108 -16.02 -2.76 -20.02
N HIS A 109 -17.19 -2.18 -20.24
CA HIS A 109 -17.62 -1.75 -21.56
C HIS A 109 -16.60 -0.78 -22.20
N GLY A 110 -16.01 -1.19 -23.33
CA GLY A 110 -15.02 -0.41 -24.09
C GLY A 110 -13.58 -0.46 -23.53
N CYS A 111 -13.27 -1.39 -22.63
CA CYS A 111 -11.91 -1.61 -22.14
C CYS A 111 -11.22 -2.79 -22.85
N ASP A 112 -10.04 -2.54 -23.39
CA ASP A 112 -9.24 -3.56 -24.11
C ASP A 112 -8.14 -4.18 -23.24
N PHE A 113 -8.17 -3.95 -21.91
CA PHE A 113 -7.16 -4.49 -21.02
C PHE A 113 -7.24 -6.01 -20.94
N MET A 114 -6.09 -6.67 -21.15
CA MET A 114 -5.94 -8.11 -21.02
C MET A 114 -4.71 -8.45 -20.18
N VAL A 115 -4.83 -9.47 -19.34
CA VAL A 115 -3.71 -10.05 -18.59
C VAL A 115 -2.82 -10.81 -19.57
N PRO A 116 -1.50 -10.52 -19.62
CA PRO A 116 -0.58 -11.24 -20.50
C PRO A 116 -0.62 -12.75 -20.26
N HIS A 117 -0.60 -13.54 -21.33
CA HIS A 117 -0.74 -15.02 -21.28
C HIS A 117 0.25 -15.69 -20.31
N GLN A 118 1.47 -15.15 -20.19
CA GLN A 118 2.50 -15.64 -19.27
C GLN A 118 2.09 -15.57 -17.80
N MET A 119 1.13 -14.70 -17.45
CA MET A 119 0.60 -14.54 -16.09
C MET A 119 -0.70 -15.33 -15.87
N VAL A 120 -1.30 -15.88 -16.93
CA VAL A 120 -2.59 -16.61 -16.89
C VAL A 120 -2.44 -17.98 -16.23
N GLU A 121 -1.25 -18.57 -16.27
CA GLU A 121 -0.94 -19.84 -15.57
C GLU A 121 -1.15 -19.75 -14.04
N HIS A 122 -1.16 -18.53 -13.51
CA HIS A 122 -1.49 -18.23 -12.12
C HIS A 122 -2.89 -17.59 -12.05
N THR A 123 -3.93 -18.41 -12.02
CA THR A 123 -5.34 -17.97 -12.04
C THR A 123 -5.67 -16.91 -10.97
N ASP A 124 -5.09 -17.03 -9.77
CA ASP A 124 -5.24 -16.03 -8.70
C ASP A 124 -4.56 -14.69 -9.01
N LEU A 125 -3.41 -14.72 -9.69
CA LEU A 125 -2.71 -13.51 -10.11
C LEU A 125 -3.50 -12.77 -11.18
N ALA A 126 -4.04 -13.48 -12.17
CA ALA A 126 -4.88 -12.89 -13.21
C ALA A 126 -6.11 -12.19 -12.61
N ARG A 127 -6.80 -12.87 -11.67
CA ARG A 127 -7.94 -12.29 -10.94
C ARG A 127 -7.53 -11.04 -10.15
N MET A 128 -6.41 -11.09 -9.45
CA MET A 128 -5.88 -9.95 -8.68
C MET A 128 -5.57 -8.76 -9.59
N LEU A 129 -4.90 -8.99 -10.72
CA LEU A 129 -4.55 -7.95 -11.69
C LEU A 129 -5.79 -7.30 -12.31
N LEU A 130 -6.78 -8.10 -12.72
CA LEU A 130 -8.05 -7.58 -13.24
C LEU A 130 -8.81 -6.78 -12.20
N THR A 131 -8.85 -7.28 -10.96
CA THR A 131 -9.51 -6.56 -9.85
C THR A 131 -8.83 -5.21 -9.61
N GLN A 132 -7.50 -5.20 -9.57
CA GLN A 132 -6.72 -3.98 -9.38
C GLN A 132 -6.91 -3.00 -10.54
N HIS A 133 -6.92 -3.49 -11.78
CA HIS A 133 -7.19 -2.68 -12.96
C HIS A 133 -8.57 -2.03 -12.90
N ILE A 134 -9.63 -2.80 -12.61
CA ILE A 134 -11.00 -2.24 -12.46
C ILE A 134 -11.03 -1.17 -11.39
N LEU A 135 -10.41 -1.42 -10.25
CA LEU A 135 -10.33 -0.45 -9.16
C LEU A 135 -9.68 0.87 -9.61
N ILE A 136 -8.49 0.80 -10.20
CA ILE A 136 -7.69 1.99 -10.51
C ILE A 136 -8.26 2.72 -11.73
N ASP A 137 -8.51 2.00 -12.82
CA ASP A 137 -8.83 2.59 -14.11
C ASP A 137 -10.30 2.93 -14.28
N HIS A 138 -11.19 2.12 -13.68
CA HIS A 138 -12.63 2.30 -13.84
C HIS A 138 -13.27 2.94 -12.61
N PHE A 139 -12.92 2.47 -11.41
CA PHE A 139 -13.46 3.02 -10.16
C PHE A 139 -12.67 4.23 -9.65
N LYS A 140 -11.56 4.56 -10.32
CA LYS A 140 -10.69 5.70 -9.97
C LYS A 140 -10.19 5.62 -8.52
N ALA A 141 -10.02 4.40 -8.04
CA ALA A 141 -9.41 4.08 -6.76
C ALA A 141 -7.96 4.55 -6.75
N ILE A 142 -7.55 5.11 -5.62
CA ILE A 142 -6.19 5.56 -5.39
C ILE A 142 -5.53 4.52 -4.50
N PRO A 143 -4.54 3.75 -4.97
CA PRO A 143 -3.82 2.82 -4.12
C PRO A 143 -3.07 3.62 -3.04
N VAL A 144 -3.24 3.22 -1.78
CA VAL A 144 -2.60 3.90 -0.65
C VAL A 144 -1.80 2.93 0.21
N CYS A 145 -0.76 3.44 0.87
CA CYS A 145 -0.07 2.66 1.89
C CYS A 145 -1.04 2.34 3.06
N PRO A 146 -1.12 1.09 3.52
CA PRO A 146 -2.04 0.70 4.59
C PRO A 146 -1.66 1.31 5.95
N LEU A 147 -0.40 1.70 6.12
CA LEU A 147 0.11 2.25 7.38
C LEU A 147 -0.02 3.78 7.47
N CYS A 148 0.29 4.50 6.39
CA CYS A 148 0.34 5.95 6.39
C CYS A 148 -0.68 6.64 5.47
N ARG A 149 -1.47 5.87 4.72
CA ARG A 149 -2.46 6.34 3.74
C ARG A 149 -1.89 7.24 2.64
N CYS A 150 -0.57 7.24 2.43
CA CYS A 150 0.08 7.94 1.35
C CYS A 150 -0.36 7.38 -0.02
N ASP A 151 -0.60 8.26 -1.00
CA ASP A 151 -0.89 7.91 -2.38
C ASP A 151 0.32 7.24 -3.04
N MET A 152 0.17 5.96 -3.38
CA MET A 152 1.22 5.14 -3.94
C MET A 152 1.53 5.46 -5.41
N ARG A 153 0.74 6.31 -6.07
CA ARG A 153 1.07 6.82 -7.41
C ARG A 153 2.14 7.92 -7.34
N GLN A 154 2.28 8.57 -6.19
CA GLN A 154 3.21 9.68 -5.96
C GLN A 154 3.75 9.69 -4.52
N PRO A 155 4.50 8.66 -4.08
CA PRO A 155 5.01 8.64 -2.71
C PRO A 155 6.11 9.70 -2.53
N PRO A 156 6.00 10.58 -1.52
CA PRO A 156 7.08 11.46 -1.12
C PRO A 156 8.12 10.70 -0.28
N PRO A 157 9.41 11.10 -0.26
CA PRO A 157 10.15 11.96 -1.18
C PRO A 157 10.88 11.15 -2.27
N LEU A 158 10.30 10.03 -2.71
CA LEU A 158 10.95 9.14 -3.67
C LEU A 158 10.95 9.78 -5.08
N PRO A 159 12.05 9.65 -5.85
CA PRO A 159 12.15 10.27 -7.17
C PRO A 159 11.08 9.70 -8.11
N ARG A 160 10.32 10.52 -8.84
CA ARG A 160 9.33 9.97 -9.78
C ARG A 160 10.03 9.10 -10.83
N ILE A 161 9.75 7.80 -10.84
CA ILE A 161 10.21 6.89 -11.89
C ILE A 161 9.14 6.96 -12.99
N GLN A 162 9.52 7.46 -14.17
CA GLN A 162 8.58 7.55 -15.30
C GLN A 162 8.12 6.14 -15.71
N GLY A 163 6.80 5.95 -15.83
CA GLY A 163 6.20 4.70 -16.29
C GLY A 163 6.13 3.58 -15.25
N HIS A 164 6.51 3.81 -13.99
CA HIS A 164 6.41 2.80 -12.93
C HIS A 164 5.56 3.31 -11.75
N THR A 165 4.58 2.50 -11.33
CA THR A 165 3.80 2.76 -10.13
C THR A 165 4.58 2.26 -8.93
N TYR A 166 4.80 3.11 -7.94
CA TYR A 166 5.47 2.72 -6.70
C TYR A 166 4.66 1.68 -5.93
N THR A 167 5.33 0.60 -5.54
CA THR A 167 4.75 -0.48 -4.74
C THR A 167 4.82 -0.18 -3.26
N VAL A 168 3.95 -0.81 -2.47
CA VAL A 168 3.98 -0.69 -1.00
C VAL A 168 5.33 -1.16 -0.43
N LYS A 169 5.96 -2.16 -1.07
CA LYS A 169 7.31 -2.61 -0.74
C LYS A 169 8.33 -1.50 -0.85
N GLU A 170 8.36 -0.78 -1.98
CA GLU A 170 9.32 0.30 -2.21
C GLU A 170 9.09 1.45 -1.23
N HIS A 171 7.84 1.85 -0.99
CA HIS A 171 7.54 2.91 -0.03
C HIS A 171 7.96 2.54 1.41
N ILE A 172 7.61 1.34 1.88
CA ILE A 172 8.00 0.88 3.21
C ILE A 172 9.53 0.71 3.32
N GLY A 173 10.15 0.10 2.31
CA GLY A 173 11.59 -0.16 2.28
C GLY A 173 12.45 1.10 2.16
N SER A 174 11.90 2.20 1.64
CA SER A 174 12.60 3.50 1.57
C SER A 174 12.82 4.17 2.94
N GLY A 175 12.17 3.69 4.00
CA GLY A 175 12.20 4.30 5.33
C GLY A 175 11.36 5.58 5.46
N TRP A 176 10.70 6.04 4.39
CA TRP A 176 9.86 7.25 4.41
C TRP A 176 8.40 7.01 4.82
N CYS A 177 8.05 5.78 5.21
CA CYS A 177 6.71 5.46 5.69
C CYS A 177 6.48 6.00 7.11
N ILE A 178 5.86 7.18 7.23
CA ILE A 178 5.53 7.79 8.53
C ILE A 178 4.67 6.89 9.44
N GLY A 179 3.79 6.08 8.85
CA GLY A 179 2.96 5.13 9.58
C GLY A 179 3.80 4.05 10.25
N LEU A 180 4.77 3.49 9.53
CA LEU A 180 5.71 2.53 10.09
C LEU A 180 6.57 3.15 11.20
N ALA A 181 7.09 4.36 10.97
CA ALA A 181 7.90 5.07 11.96
C ALA A 181 7.12 5.34 13.27
N ARG A 182 5.85 5.76 13.17
CA ARG A 182 4.97 5.94 14.34
C ARG A 182 4.76 4.63 15.10
N ILE A 183 4.55 3.52 14.38
CA ILE A 183 4.41 2.20 15.00
C ILE A 183 5.71 1.80 15.72
N ALA A 184 6.86 1.98 15.07
CA ALA A 184 8.16 1.68 15.65
C ALA A 184 8.38 2.46 16.96
N LEU A 185 8.15 3.78 16.94
CA LEU A 185 8.27 4.64 18.11
C LEU A 185 7.32 4.24 19.24
N ALA A 186 6.06 3.91 18.92
CA ALA A 186 5.07 3.49 19.91
C ALA A 186 5.44 2.16 20.60
N GLN A 187 6.15 1.29 19.89
CA GLN A 187 6.62 0.00 20.41
C GLN A 187 8.03 0.07 21.03
N GLY A 188 8.69 1.23 21.03
CA GLY A 188 10.08 1.36 21.46
C GLY A 188 11.08 0.62 20.56
N LEU A 189 10.73 0.39 19.30
CA LEU A 189 11.58 -0.24 18.29
C LEU A 189 12.38 0.81 17.51
N PRO A 190 13.54 0.43 16.92
CA PRO A 190 14.30 1.33 16.07
C PRO A 190 13.50 1.72 14.82
N VAL A 191 13.57 2.99 14.42
CA VAL A 191 12.94 3.50 13.19
C VAL A 191 13.79 3.14 11.98
N MET A 192 13.17 2.80 10.85
CA MET A 192 13.92 2.53 9.62
C MET A 192 14.64 3.79 9.13
N VAL A 193 15.92 3.67 8.76
CA VAL A 193 16.70 4.79 8.20
C VAL A 193 16.11 5.20 6.85
N PRO A 194 15.73 6.48 6.66
CA PRO A 194 15.27 6.96 5.35
C PRO A 194 16.40 6.98 4.32
N GLN A 195 16.20 6.30 3.19
CA GLN A 195 17.15 6.20 2.08
C GLN A 195 16.93 7.28 1.03
#